data_AF-A0ABD5TH69-F1
#
_entry.id   AF-A0ABD5TH69-F1
#
_cell.length_a   1.000
_cell.length_b   1.000
_cell.length_c   1.000
_cell.angle_alpha   90.00
_cell.angle_beta   90.00
_cell.angle_gamma   90.00
#
_symmetry.space_group_name_H-M   'P 1'
#
loop_
_entity.id
_entity.type
_entity.pdbx_description
1 polymer ?
#
loop_
_entity_poly.entity_id
_entity_poly.type
_entity_poly.pdbx_seq_one_letter_code
_entity_poly.pdbx_strand_id
1 'polypeptide(L)'
;MRVLGVEGTAWCASAAVFDAEADAVFIESDPYEPDSGGIHPREAAEHMGEAIPRVIETALEHARGEYDDRAAGDPPVDAVAFSRGPGLGPCLRIVATAARALAQTLDVPLVGVNHMVAHLEIGRHRAGFDSPVCLNASGANAHLLGFHDGRYRVLGETMDTGVGNALDKFTRHVGWSHPGGPKIEAHAEDGSFVELPYVVKGMDFSFSGIMSAAKAAYDDGVPVADVCFSLQEHVFAMLTEVAERALSLTGTDELVLGGGVGQNARLREMLAEMCAERGADFHAPEPRFLRDNAGMIAVLGEKMAASGDTVAVADSGIDPDFRPDQVPVTWRSGESVARAPGADDDAALRGAEATVEGNGDEVLKRRLAKGYRHPKLDATLRRERTVAEARLLAAARNAGVPTPLVRDVDVAQATLALQFVGECDLAAALTAEHARTVGEHLARLHGAGIVHGDPTTRNIRVSCEVKQSETSMRAVNETSRERPDTPEDGRLFCIDFGLGFNSDHVEDYAMDLHVFEQSIEGTASDPEALVAAVEDGYRAVGDPAVLERLRGIEGRGRYQ
;
A
#
# COMPACT_ATOMS: atom_id res chain seq x y z
N MET A 1 24.79 -3.24 -20.74
CA MET A 1 25.06 -1.92 -20.11
C MET A 1 25.48 -2.17 -18.68
N ARG A 2 26.47 -1.43 -18.17
CA ARG A 2 26.91 -1.46 -16.77
C ARG A 2 26.54 -0.18 -16.08
N VAL A 3 25.86 -0.26 -14.94
CA VAL A 3 25.46 0.92 -14.16
C VAL A 3 26.02 0.82 -12.76
N LEU A 4 26.66 1.90 -12.30
CA LEU A 4 27.02 2.06 -10.90
C LEU A 4 25.89 2.77 -10.15
N GLY A 5 25.28 2.09 -9.19
CA GLY A 5 24.30 2.67 -8.27
C GLY A 5 24.97 3.21 -7.01
N VAL A 6 24.43 4.30 -6.47
CA VAL A 6 24.80 4.85 -5.14
C VAL A 6 23.53 5.03 -4.31
N GLU A 7 23.49 4.43 -3.13
CA GLU A 7 22.38 4.50 -2.17
C GLU A 7 22.89 5.05 -0.83
N GLY A 8 22.09 5.91 -0.22
CA GLY A 8 22.38 6.50 1.08
C GLY A 8 21.27 7.46 1.52
N THR A 9 20.02 7.05 1.34
CA THR A 9 18.82 7.80 1.78
C THR A 9 18.73 7.91 3.29
N ALA A 10 19.29 6.96 4.05
CA ALA A 10 19.17 6.91 5.51
C ALA A 10 20.52 6.67 6.20
N TRP A 11 20.81 5.44 6.61
CA TRP A 11 21.94 5.08 7.49
C TRP A 11 22.93 4.10 6.83
N CYS A 12 22.56 3.49 5.71
CA CYS A 12 23.41 2.54 4.98
C CYS A 12 24.09 3.23 3.79
N ALA A 13 25.41 3.42 3.85
CA ALA A 13 26.18 3.87 2.70
C ALA A 13 26.41 2.67 1.77
N SER A 14 25.96 2.73 0.52
CA SER A 14 26.11 1.60 -0.41
C SER A 14 26.45 2.07 -1.81
N ALA A 15 27.28 1.28 -2.49
CA ALA A 15 27.50 1.36 -3.93
C ALA A 15 27.42 -0.04 -4.54
N ALA A 16 26.97 -0.11 -5.78
CA ALA A 16 26.78 -1.37 -6.48
C ALA A 16 27.08 -1.22 -7.96
N VAL A 17 27.48 -2.31 -8.59
CA VAL A 17 27.59 -2.40 -10.05
C VAL A 17 26.63 -3.46 -10.53
N PHE A 18 25.76 -3.07 -11.46
CA PHE A 18 24.89 -3.99 -12.18
C PHE A 18 25.38 -4.14 -13.62
N ASP A 19 25.60 -5.38 -14.06
CA ASP A 19 25.82 -5.73 -15.46
C ASP A 19 24.55 -6.37 -16.04
N ALA A 20 23.89 -5.66 -16.95
CA ALA A 20 22.63 -6.10 -17.55
C ALA A 20 22.77 -7.32 -18.47
N GLU A 21 23.95 -7.56 -19.05
CA GLU A 21 24.17 -8.71 -19.93
C GLU A 21 24.35 -10.00 -19.12
N ALA A 22 25.06 -9.90 -17.99
CA ALA A 22 25.27 -11.03 -17.08
C ALA A 22 24.13 -11.22 -16.04
N ASP A 23 23.21 -10.25 -15.94
CA ASP A 23 22.25 -10.11 -14.82
C ASP A 23 22.92 -10.19 -13.43
N ALA A 24 24.14 -9.66 -13.34
CA ALA A 24 25.00 -9.76 -12.17
C ALA A 24 25.00 -8.45 -11.37
N VAL A 25 24.81 -8.54 -10.06
CA VAL A 25 24.85 -7.39 -9.15
C VAL A 25 25.90 -7.62 -8.07
N PHE A 26 26.94 -6.78 -8.07
CA PHE A 26 27.88 -6.62 -6.97
C PHE A 26 27.44 -5.48 -6.07
N ILE A 27 27.44 -5.69 -4.76
CA ILE A 27 26.98 -4.70 -3.76
C ILE A 27 28.04 -4.60 -2.67
N GLU A 28 28.48 -3.38 -2.41
CA GLU A 28 29.25 -3.02 -1.22
C GLU A 28 28.40 -2.12 -0.32
N SER A 29 28.42 -2.36 0.99
CA SER A 29 27.61 -1.60 1.96
C SER A 29 28.34 -1.42 3.28
N ASP A 30 28.31 -0.21 3.82
CA ASP A 30 28.91 0.20 5.09
C ASP A 30 27.81 0.89 5.95
N PRO A 31 27.02 0.11 6.71
CA PRO A 31 25.95 0.64 7.54
C PRO A 31 26.46 1.36 8.80
N TYR A 32 25.83 2.50 9.12
CA TYR A 32 26.02 3.17 10.41
C TYR A 32 25.23 2.46 11.52
N GLU A 33 25.92 1.99 12.56
CA GLU A 33 25.31 1.38 13.74
C GLU A 33 25.52 2.29 14.97
N PRO A 34 24.45 2.89 15.54
CA PRO A 34 24.59 3.75 16.71
C PRO A 34 24.86 2.93 17.98
N ASP A 35 25.79 3.43 18.83
CA ASP A 35 26.11 2.82 20.13
C ASP A 35 24.89 2.75 21.08
N SER A 36 23.96 3.71 20.95
CA SER A 36 22.72 3.73 21.73
C SER A 36 21.61 4.54 21.05
N GLY A 37 20.35 4.23 21.35
CA GLY A 37 19.20 4.98 20.84
C GLY A 37 18.82 4.61 19.39
N GLY A 38 18.32 5.60 18.65
CA GLY A 38 17.95 5.47 17.23
C GLY A 38 18.89 6.29 16.34
N ILE A 39 18.64 6.28 15.04
CA ILE A 39 19.49 6.96 14.05
C ILE A 39 19.40 8.49 14.23
N HIS A 40 20.52 9.15 14.50
CA HIS A 40 20.62 10.60 14.53
C HIS A 40 21.03 11.13 13.14
N PRO A 41 20.23 12.00 12.48
CA PRO A 41 20.49 12.40 11.09
C PRO A 41 21.87 13.01 10.84
N ARG A 42 22.42 13.73 11.83
CA ARG A 42 23.75 14.32 11.73
C ARG A 42 24.85 13.26 11.77
N GLU A 43 24.72 12.26 12.64
CA GLU A 43 25.74 11.22 12.82
C GLU A 43 25.74 10.28 11.60
N ALA A 44 24.54 9.94 11.10
CA ALA A 44 24.40 9.22 9.84
C ALA A 44 25.07 9.97 8.68
N ALA A 45 24.88 11.29 8.57
CA ALA A 45 25.52 12.09 7.53
C ALA A 45 27.05 12.18 7.70
N GLU A 46 27.56 12.28 8.94
CA GLU A 46 29.00 12.26 9.22
C GLU A 46 29.62 10.92 8.78
N HIS A 47 28.99 9.78 9.10
CA HIS A 47 29.40 8.46 8.61
C HIS A 47 29.39 8.37 7.08
N MET A 48 28.29 8.81 6.45
CA MET A 48 28.13 8.80 4.98
C MET A 48 29.24 9.56 4.26
N GLY A 49 29.71 10.67 4.84
CA GLY A 49 30.77 11.50 4.26
C GLY A 49 32.08 10.74 4.06
N GLU A 50 32.40 9.79 4.93
CA GLU A 50 33.59 8.95 4.82
C GLU A 50 33.31 7.62 4.10
N ALA A 51 32.13 7.03 4.32
CA ALA A 51 31.79 5.71 3.82
C ALA A 51 31.46 5.68 2.31
N ILE A 52 30.70 6.68 1.81
CA ILE A 52 30.28 6.71 0.39
C ILE A 52 31.47 6.67 -0.58
N PRO A 53 32.55 7.48 -0.40
CA PRO A 53 33.72 7.37 -1.28
C PRO A 53 34.36 5.98 -1.27
N ARG A 54 34.46 5.33 -0.09
CA ARG A 54 35.08 4.00 0.05
C ARG A 54 34.28 2.92 -0.67
N VAL A 55 32.96 2.88 -0.47
CA VAL A 55 32.13 1.85 -1.13
C VAL A 55 32.09 2.05 -2.65
N ILE A 56 32.11 3.29 -3.13
CA ILE A 56 32.22 3.60 -4.57
C ILE A 56 33.56 3.11 -5.13
N GLU A 57 34.67 3.33 -4.41
CA GLU A 57 35.99 2.86 -4.83
C GLU A 57 36.01 1.33 -4.99
N THR A 58 35.54 0.58 -3.99
CA THR A 58 35.40 -0.88 -4.05
C THR A 58 34.53 -1.33 -5.24
N ALA A 59 33.39 -0.67 -5.47
CA ALA A 59 32.51 -0.99 -6.58
C ALA A 59 33.16 -0.76 -7.95
N LEU A 60 33.93 0.33 -8.10
CA LEU A 60 34.68 0.62 -9.32
C LEU A 60 35.85 -0.35 -9.53
N GLU A 61 36.55 -0.73 -8.47
CA GLU A 61 37.60 -1.75 -8.53
C GLU A 61 37.04 -3.10 -8.99
N HIS A 62 35.87 -3.49 -8.47
CA HIS A 62 35.16 -4.69 -8.93
C HIS A 62 34.79 -4.60 -10.42
N ALA A 63 34.21 -3.47 -10.87
CA ALA A 63 33.88 -3.27 -12.29
C ALA A 63 35.11 -3.34 -13.21
N ARG A 64 36.25 -2.83 -12.76
CA ARG A 64 37.53 -2.91 -13.49
C ARG A 64 38.11 -4.31 -13.49
N GLY A 65 38.03 -5.03 -12.37
CA GLY A 65 38.68 -6.33 -12.19
C GLY A 65 37.97 -7.50 -12.87
N GLU A 66 36.63 -7.55 -12.83
CA GLU A 66 35.88 -8.67 -13.43
C GLU A 66 35.62 -8.51 -14.93
N TYR A 67 35.61 -7.28 -15.44
CA TYR A 67 35.09 -7.00 -16.78
C TYR A 67 36.06 -6.21 -17.69
N ASP A 68 37.36 -6.37 -17.45
CA ASP A 68 38.52 -5.70 -18.10
C ASP A 68 38.72 -6.05 -19.59
N ASP A 69 37.66 -6.37 -20.32
CA ASP A 69 37.69 -6.50 -21.79
C ASP A 69 37.54 -5.12 -22.48
N ARG A 70 37.27 -4.05 -21.71
CA ARG A 70 37.14 -2.67 -22.24
C ARG A 70 38.50 -2.08 -22.58
N ALA A 71 38.54 -1.19 -23.57
CA ALA A 71 39.81 -0.59 -23.98
C ALA A 71 40.39 0.28 -22.85
N ALA A 72 41.71 0.30 -22.73
CA ALA A 72 42.39 1.16 -21.78
C ALA A 72 42.01 2.64 -22.04
N GLY A 73 41.24 3.22 -21.11
CA GLY A 73 40.71 4.59 -21.22
C GLY A 73 39.18 4.68 -21.21
N ASP A 74 38.46 3.58 -21.46
CA ASP A 74 37.00 3.56 -21.35
C ASP A 74 36.55 3.62 -19.89
N PRO A 75 35.41 4.26 -19.58
CA PRO A 75 34.85 4.23 -18.25
C PRO A 75 34.44 2.79 -17.88
N PRO A 76 34.64 2.38 -16.61
CA PRO A 76 34.32 1.01 -16.16
C PRO A 76 32.82 0.74 -16.13
N VAL A 77 31.99 1.78 -16.15
CA VAL A 77 30.53 1.76 -16.19
C VAL A 77 30.03 2.69 -17.29
N ASP A 78 28.81 2.47 -17.76
CA ASP A 78 28.16 3.25 -18.83
C ASP A 78 27.26 4.37 -18.29
N ALA A 79 26.85 4.31 -17.02
CA ALA A 79 26.07 5.35 -16.34
C ALA A 79 26.27 5.28 -14.81
N VAL A 80 25.95 6.38 -14.13
CA VAL A 80 25.88 6.46 -12.67
C VAL A 80 24.43 6.76 -12.26
N ALA A 81 23.87 5.91 -11.42
CA ALA A 81 22.55 6.08 -10.82
C ALA A 81 22.68 6.40 -9.33
N PHE A 82 21.80 7.25 -8.80
CA PHE A 82 21.81 7.58 -7.38
C PHE A 82 20.40 7.69 -6.80
N SER A 83 20.28 7.36 -5.52
CA SER A 83 19.04 7.55 -4.77
C SER A 83 18.74 9.04 -4.59
N ARG A 84 17.82 9.57 -5.41
CA ARG A 84 17.41 10.99 -5.41
C ARG A 84 16.49 11.34 -4.23
N GLY A 85 15.72 10.34 -3.79
CA GLY A 85 14.73 10.45 -2.71
C GLY A 85 13.72 9.31 -2.74
N PRO A 86 12.81 9.24 -1.74
CA PRO A 86 12.76 10.08 -0.55
C PRO A 86 13.85 9.69 0.47
N GLY A 87 14.12 10.53 1.48
CA GLY A 87 15.12 10.22 2.51
C GLY A 87 15.66 11.41 3.31
N LEU A 88 16.61 11.14 4.21
CA LEU A 88 17.24 12.15 5.05
C LEU A 88 18.03 13.16 4.19
N GLY A 89 17.54 14.40 4.15
CA GLY A 89 18.16 15.48 3.37
C GLY A 89 19.69 15.61 3.52
N PRO A 90 20.27 15.55 4.74
CA PRO A 90 21.72 15.55 4.92
C PRO A 90 22.45 14.40 4.18
N CYS A 91 21.95 13.18 4.26
CA CYS A 91 22.55 12.00 3.61
C CYS A 91 22.37 12.06 2.09
N LEU A 92 21.17 12.42 1.62
CA LEU A 92 20.88 12.59 0.18
C LEU A 92 21.84 13.58 -0.50
N ARG A 93 22.21 14.68 0.18
CA ARG A 93 23.16 15.66 -0.37
C ARG A 93 24.55 15.05 -0.59
N ILE A 94 25.00 14.17 0.30
CA ILE A 94 26.30 13.50 0.19
C ILE A 94 26.29 12.54 -0.99
N VAL A 95 25.27 11.69 -1.08
CA VAL A 95 25.07 10.73 -2.19
C VAL A 95 25.01 11.46 -3.53
N ALA A 96 24.17 12.48 -3.65
CA ALA A 96 24.03 13.23 -4.90
C ALA A 96 25.32 13.95 -5.30
N THR A 97 26.08 14.47 -4.33
CA THR A 97 27.37 15.13 -4.60
C THR A 97 28.39 14.13 -5.14
N ALA A 98 28.51 12.96 -4.50
CA ALA A 98 29.41 11.90 -4.94
C ALA A 98 29.04 11.39 -6.34
N ALA A 99 27.76 11.11 -6.58
CA ALA A 99 27.26 10.62 -7.87
C ALA A 99 27.49 11.61 -9.02
N ARG A 100 27.22 12.91 -8.80
CA ARG A 100 27.47 13.96 -9.80
C ARG A 100 28.96 14.08 -10.13
N ALA A 101 29.81 14.12 -9.10
CA ALA A 101 31.25 14.21 -9.29
C ALA A 101 31.79 13.00 -10.07
N LEU A 102 31.30 11.80 -9.74
CA LEU A 102 31.68 10.57 -10.42
C LEU A 102 31.22 10.54 -11.89
N ALA A 103 29.95 10.85 -12.16
CA ALA A 103 29.40 10.89 -13.51
C ALA A 103 30.17 11.87 -14.40
N GLN A 104 30.50 13.06 -13.89
CA GLN A 104 31.30 14.05 -14.62
C GLN A 104 32.76 13.62 -14.83
N THR A 105 33.35 12.92 -13.85
CA THR A 105 34.74 12.44 -13.95
C THR A 105 34.88 11.31 -14.98
N LEU A 106 33.87 10.44 -15.05
CA LEU A 106 33.84 9.33 -16.00
C LEU A 106 33.26 9.73 -17.37
N ASP A 107 32.70 10.94 -17.50
CA ASP A 107 31.98 11.42 -18.68
C ASP A 107 30.83 10.48 -19.11
N VAL A 108 30.00 10.09 -18.13
CA VAL A 108 28.85 9.19 -18.33
C VAL A 108 27.55 9.82 -17.86
N PRO A 109 26.38 9.39 -18.38
CA PRO A 109 25.08 9.88 -17.94
C PRO A 109 24.83 9.67 -16.44
N LEU A 110 24.07 10.60 -15.86
CA LEU A 110 23.60 10.54 -14.49
C LEU A 110 22.11 10.20 -14.47
N VAL A 111 21.67 9.32 -13.57
CA VAL A 111 20.27 8.91 -13.41
C VAL A 111 19.82 9.17 -11.97
N GLY A 112 18.73 9.90 -11.80
CA GLY A 112 18.12 10.18 -10.49
C GLY A 112 16.99 9.21 -10.19
N VAL A 113 17.22 8.29 -9.27
CA VAL A 113 16.32 7.16 -9.00
C VAL A 113 15.44 7.42 -7.77
N ASN A 114 14.16 7.07 -7.85
CA ASN A 114 13.29 7.02 -6.69
C ASN A 114 13.52 5.74 -5.89
N HIS A 115 13.86 5.87 -4.61
CA HIS A 115 14.24 4.78 -3.72
C HIS A 115 13.10 3.78 -3.49
N MET A 116 11.84 4.25 -3.36
CA MET A 116 10.69 3.37 -3.15
C MET A 116 10.37 2.54 -4.40
N VAL A 117 10.48 3.17 -5.58
CA VAL A 117 10.32 2.48 -6.88
C VAL A 117 11.46 1.49 -7.10
N ALA A 118 12.68 1.79 -6.63
CA ALA A 118 13.81 0.87 -6.72
C ALA A 118 13.56 -0.45 -5.97
N HIS A 119 13.04 -0.38 -4.73
CA HIS A 119 12.65 -1.58 -3.96
C HIS A 119 11.60 -2.44 -4.71
N LEU A 120 10.63 -1.80 -5.36
CA LEU A 120 9.65 -2.50 -6.18
C LEU A 120 10.29 -3.16 -7.40
N GLU A 121 11.06 -2.38 -8.17
CA GLU A 121 11.61 -2.82 -9.45
C GLU A 121 12.66 -3.92 -9.30
N ILE A 122 13.47 -3.90 -8.24
CA ILE A 122 14.37 -5.04 -7.97
C ILE A 122 13.57 -6.31 -7.65
N GLY A 123 12.48 -6.20 -6.90
CA GLY A 123 11.61 -7.33 -6.59
C GLY A 123 10.93 -7.88 -7.83
N ARG A 124 10.36 -7.00 -8.66
CA ARG A 124 9.74 -7.36 -9.93
C ARG A 124 10.75 -8.01 -10.89
N HIS A 125 11.93 -7.41 -11.04
CA HIS A 125 13.00 -7.92 -11.91
C HIS A 125 13.44 -9.32 -11.50
N ARG A 126 13.60 -9.58 -10.19
CA ARG A 126 13.98 -10.91 -9.67
C ARG A 126 12.86 -11.94 -9.74
N ALA A 127 11.61 -11.51 -9.63
CA ALA A 127 10.46 -12.38 -9.76
C ALA A 127 10.15 -12.76 -11.21
N GLY A 128 10.50 -11.88 -12.16
CA GLY A 128 10.05 -11.99 -13.56
C GLY A 128 8.57 -11.66 -13.73
N PHE A 129 8.00 -10.87 -12.81
CA PHE A 129 6.60 -10.47 -12.84
C PHE A 129 6.37 -9.29 -13.79
N ASP A 130 5.18 -9.26 -14.36
CA ASP A 130 4.77 -8.20 -15.29
C ASP A 130 4.27 -6.99 -14.48
N SER A 131 3.18 -7.13 -13.74
CA SER A 131 2.50 -6.03 -13.02
C SER A 131 2.13 -6.41 -11.60
N PRO A 132 3.12 -6.59 -10.72
CA PRO A 132 2.84 -6.93 -9.34
C PRO A 132 2.34 -5.72 -8.55
N VAL A 133 1.52 -6.02 -7.53
CA VAL A 133 1.41 -5.14 -6.35
C VAL A 133 2.69 -5.31 -5.53
N CYS A 134 3.21 -4.21 -5.00
CA CYS A 134 4.37 -4.24 -4.13
C CYS A 134 4.00 -3.76 -2.74
N LEU A 135 4.27 -4.60 -1.74
CA LEU A 135 4.29 -4.18 -0.34
C LEU A 135 5.71 -3.74 0.01
N ASN A 136 5.93 -2.44 0.12
CA ASN A 136 7.18 -1.85 0.59
C ASN A 136 7.09 -1.61 2.10
N ALA A 137 7.67 -2.49 2.91
CA ALA A 137 7.70 -2.41 4.37
C ALA A 137 9.10 -2.05 4.88
N SER A 138 9.36 -0.77 5.13
CA SER A 138 10.66 -0.26 5.58
C SER A 138 10.59 0.42 6.96
N GLY A 139 11.73 0.97 7.41
CA GLY A 139 11.83 1.74 8.65
C GLY A 139 10.95 2.98 8.62
N ALA A 140 11.13 3.82 7.59
CA ALA A 140 10.42 5.08 7.46
C ALA A 140 9.05 4.96 6.80
N ASN A 141 8.86 3.95 5.95
CA ASN A 141 7.74 3.88 5.02
C ASN A 141 7.03 2.53 5.10
N ALA A 142 5.73 2.54 4.84
CA ALA A 142 4.97 1.33 4.54
C ALA A 142 3.95 1.69 3.45
N HIS A 143 4.13 1.17 2.24
CA HIS A 143 3.28 1.49 1.09
C HIS A 143 2.89 0.23 0.33
N LEU A 144 1.70 0.24 -0.23
CA LEU A 144 1.27 -0.63 -1.31
C LEU A 144 1.35 0.15 -2.61
N LEU A 145 2.15 -0.34 -3.56
CA LEU A 145 2.37 0.32 -4.84
C LEU A 145 1.87 -0.56 -5.99
N GLY A 146 1.29 0.06 -7.01
CA GLY A 146 0.87 -0.62 -8.23
C GLY A 146 1.09 0.24 -9.47
N PHE A 147 1.51 -0.37 -10.58
CA PHE A 147 1.75 0.35 -11.84
C PHE A 147 0.45 0.62 -12.59
N HIS A 148 0.10 1.89 -12.83
CA HIS A 148 -1.09 2.27 -13.60
C HIS A 148 -0.87 3.58 -14.35
N ASP A 149 -1.24 3.61 -15.64
CA ASP A 149 -1.16 4.77 -16.54
C ASP A 149 0.19 5.49 -16.51
N GLY A 150 1.27 4.71 -16.65
CA GLY A 150 2.62 5.24 -16.78
C GLY A 150 3.23 5.72 -15.46
N ARG A 151 2.64 5.40 -14.31
CA ARG A 151 3.16 5.75 -12.98
C ARG A 151 2.95 4.64 -11.96
N TYR A 152 3.73 4.65 -10.89
CA TYR A 152 3.47 3.83 -9.71
C TYR A 152 2.52 4.57 -8.76
N ARG A 153 1.28 4.09 -8.63
CA ARG A 153 0.27 4.65 -7.73
C ARG A 153 0.43 4.08 -6.32
N VAL A 154 0.20 4.91 -5.32
CA VAL A 154 0.04 4.48 -3.93
C VAL A 154 -1.37 3.93 -3.79
N LEU A 155 -1.50 2.64 -3.53
CA LEU A 155 -2.78 1.98 -3.28
C LEU A 155 -3.17 2.07 -1.80
N GLY A 156 -2.20 2.11 -0.91
CA GLY A 156 -2.42 2.31 0.52
C GLY A 156 -1.11 2.55 1.24
N GLU A 157 -1.17 3.24 2.38
CA GLU A 157 0.00 3.63 3.14
C GLU A 157 -0.24 3.68 4.65
N THR A 158 0.85 3.76 5.42
CA THR A 158 0.73 4.02 6.86
C THR A 158 0.21 5.43 7.12
N MET A 159 -0.75 5.56 8.05
CA MET A 159 -1.34 6.81 8.52
C MET A 159 -0.48 7.55 9.57
N ASP A 160 0.67 7.01 9.97
CA ASP A 160 1.50 7.68 10.97
C ASP A 160 3.00 7.52 10.76
N THR A 161 3.53 6.32 10.94
CA THR A 161 4.96 6.02 10.96
C THR A 161 5.21 4.74 10.17
N GLY A 162 6.38 4.62 9.53
CA GLY A 162 6.80 3.34 8.97
C GLY A 162 6.84 2.24 10.02
N VAL A 163 6.59 1.00 9.57
CA VAL A 163 6.48 -0.17 10.44
C VAL A 163 7.78 -0.41 11.21
N GLY A 164 8.96 -0.29 10.58
CA GLY A 164 10.23 -0.49 11.29
C GLY A 164 10.46 0.58 12.36
N ASN A 165 10.12 1.85 12.10
CA ASN A 165 10.18 2.90 13.12
C ASN A 165 9.20 2.67 14.28
N ALA A 166 8.03 2.09 14.00
CA ALA A 166 7.06 1.73 15.03
C ALA A 166 7.64 0.63 15.94
N LEU A 167 8.18 -0.44 15.35
CA LEU A 167 8.89 -1.51 16.06
C LEU A 167 10.07 -0.97 16.88
N ASP A 168 10.89 -0.09 16.30
CA ASP A 168 12.02 0.55 16.98
C ASP A 168 11.60 1.50 18.12
N LYS A 169 10.39 2.06 18.09
CA LYS A 169 9.84 2.83 19.22
C LYS A 169 9.47 1.92 20.39
N PHE A 170 9.06 0.68 20.13
CA PHE A 170 8.81 -0.31 21.19
C PHE A 170 10.12 -0.86 21.75
N THR A 171 11.07 -1.26 20.90
CA THR A 171 12.35 -1.81 21.37
C THR A 171 13.14 -0.82 22.23
N ARG A 172 13.12 0.47 21.88
CA ARG A 172 13.69 1.52 22.74
C ARG A 172 12.99 1.66 24.09
N HIS A 173 11.67 1.47 24.15
CA HIS A 173 10.90 1.52 25.39
C HIS A 173 11.32 0.40 26.36
N VAL A 174 11.62 -0.78 25.85
CA VAL A 174 12.11 -1.93 26.64
C VAL A 174 13.64 -1.91 26.85
N GLY A 175 14.34 -0.86 26.40
CA GLY A 175 15.77 -0.66 26.65
C GLY A 175 16.72 -1.30 25.63
N TRP A 176 16.25 -1.68 24.45
CA TRP A 176 17.08 -2.25 23.38
C TRP A 176 17.57 -1.17 22.38
N SER A 177 18.78 -1.35 21.85
CA SER A 177 19.32 -0.52 20.76
C SER A 177 18.72 -0.88 19.39
N HIS A 178 18.89 -0.01 18.39
CA HIS A 178 18.66 -0.35 16.98
C HIS A 178 19.67 -1.43 16.51
N PRO A 179 19.31 -2.32 15.56
CA PRO A 179 17.99 -2.52 14.94
C PRO A 179 17.03 -3.32 15.84
N GLY A 180 15.77 -2.89 15.91
CA GLY A 180 14.75 -3.51 16.76
C GLY A 180 14.03 -4.70 16.15
N GLY A 181 13.85 -4.73 14.82
CA GLY A 181 13.12 -5.79 14.11
C GLY A 181 13.59 -7.22 14.46
N PRO A 182 14.89 -7.55 14.28
CA PRO A 182 15.41 -8.88 14.62
C PRO A 182 15.26 -9.26 16.10
N LYS A 183 15.27 -8.27 17.00
CA LYS A 183 15.12 -8.50 18.45
C LYS A 183 13.68 -8.87 18.80
N ILE A 184 12.70 -8.16 18.21
CA ILE A 184 11.29 -8.52 18.36
C ILE A 184 11.04 -9.93 17.83
N GLU A 185 11.61 -10.27 16.68
CA GLU A 185 11.49 -11.60 16.10
C GLU A 185 12.06 -12.69 16.99
N ALA A 186 13.27 -12.53 17.50
CA ALA A 186 13.86 -13.49 18.43
C ALA A 186 13.04 -13.65 19.74
N HIS A 187 12.49 -12.56 20.26
CA HIS A 187 11.68 -12.61 21.49
C HIS A 187 10.26 -13.13 21.27
N ALA A 188 9.74 -13.06 20.05
CA ALA A 188 8.40 -13.56 19.71
C ALA A 188 8.33 -15.10 19.70
N GLU A 189 9.44 -15.81 19.47
CA GLU A 189 9.47 -17.28 19.36
C GLU A 189 8.86 -17.99 20.59
N ASP A 190 9.07 -17.45 21.79
CA ASP A 190 8.59 -18.01 23.06
C ASP A 190 7.30 -17.34 23.58
N GLY A 191 6.72 -16.43 22.80
CA GLY A 191 5.59 -15.60 23.25
C GLY A 191 4.22 -16.26 23.10
N SER A 192 3.28 -15.79 23.91
CA SER A 192 1.86 -16.13 23.84
C SER A 192 1.01 -14.94 23.38
N PHE A 193 -0.11 -15.23 22.71
CA PHE A 193 -1.01 -14.21 22.20
C PHE A 193 -1.70 -13.40 23.31
N VAL A 194 -1.56 -12.08 23.23
CA VAL A 194 -2.31 -11.06 23.97
C VAL A 194 -3.02 -10.12 22.97
N GLU A 195 -4.20 -9.65 23.33
CA GLU A 195 -5.00 -8.79 22.46
C GLU A 195 -4.36 -7.40 22.35
N LEU A 196 -4.17 -6.91 21.13
CA LEU A 196 -3.74 -5.55 20.85
C LEU A 196 -4.69 -4.88 19.84
N PRO A 197 -4.76 -3.53 19.78
CA PRO A 197 -5.60 -2.84 18.81
C PRO A 197 -5.22 -3.18 17.36
N TYR A 198 -6.23 -3.37 16.51
CA TYR A 198 -6.07 -3.63 15.08
C TYR A 198 -6.71 -2.49 14.28
N VAL A 199 -5.91 -1.70 13.56
CA VAL A 199 -6.37 -0.47 12.89
C VAL A 199 -6.02 -0.48 11.41
N VAL A 200 -7.01 -0.84 10.60
CA VAL A 200 -6.99 -0.74 9.12
C VAL A 200 -8.19 0.11 8.71
N LYS A 201 -7.96 1.06 7.80
CA LYS A 201 -8.98 1.93 7.19
C LYS A 201 -8.77 1.90 5.68
N GLY A 202 -9.66 1.23 4.95
CA GLY A 202 -9.51 0.98 3.53
C GLY A 202 -8.28 0.13 3.24
N MET A 203 -7.31 0.73 2.55
CA MET A 203 -5.98 0.16 2.30
C MET A 203 -4.89 0.79 3.18
N ASP A 204 -5.25 1.75 4.04
CA ASP A 204 -4.36 2.43 4.97
C ASP A 204 -4.39 1.80 6.36
N PHE A 205 -3.33 2.02 7.15
CA PHE A 205 -3.16 1.39 8.46
C PHE A 205 -2.38 2.28 9.42
N SER A 206 -2.56 2.11 10.73
CA SER A 206 -1.88 2.94 11.75
C SER A 206 -1.20 2.09 12.80
N PHE A 207 0.04 2.44 13.13
CA PHE A 207 0.80 1.74 14.17
C PHE A 207 0.81 2.46 15.52
N SER A 208 0.44 3.74 15.60
CA SER A 208 0.55 4.52 16.84
C SER A 208 -0.30 3.97 17.99
N GLY A 209 -1.53 3.53 17.68
CA GLY A 209 -2.43 2.94 18.67
C GLY A 209 -1.89 1.63 19.24
N ILE A 210 -1.48 0.71 18.37
CA ILE A 210 -0.91 -0.58 18.77
C ILE A 210 0.42 -0.42 19.50
N MET A 211 1.28 0.52 19.11
CA MET A 211 2.55 0.78 19.82
C MET A 211 2.31 1.32 21.23
N SER A 212 1.33 2.21 21.42
CA SER A 212 0.95 2.69 22.75
C SER A 212 0.41 1.56 23.62
N ALA A 213 -0.45 0.70 23.06
CA ALA A 213 -1.01 -0.45 23.76
C ALA A 213 0.06 -1.49 24.12
N ALA A 214 1.02 -1.77 23.23
CA ALA A 214 2.13 -2.68 23.49
C ALA A 214 3.04 -2.19 24.63
N LYS A 215 3.32 -0.88 24.68
CA LYS A 215 4.08 -0.27 25.79
C LYS A 215 3.31 -0.37 27.11
N ALA A 216 2.02 -0.06 27.09
CA ALA A 216 1.17 -0.19 28.28
C ALA A 216 1.11 -1.64 28.78
N ALA A 217 0.95 -2.62 27.88
CA ALA A 217 0.97 -4.04 28.24
C ALA A 217 2.29 -4.46 28.90
N TYR A 218 3.43 -4.01 28.36
CA TYR A 218 4.74 -4.25 28.97
C TYR A 218 4.86 -3.60 30.36
N ASP A 219 4.44 -2.34 30.49
CA ASP A 219 4.47 -1.60 31.76
C ASP A 219 3.55 -2.21 32.83
N ASP A 220 2.43 -2.83 32.40
CA ASP A 220 1.49 -3.57 33.24
C ASP A 220 1.99 -4.99 33.62
N GLY A 221 3.18 -5.37 33.16
CA GLY A 221 3.86 -6.61 33.55
C GLY A 221 3.60 -7.82 32.64
N VAL A 222 3.02 -7.61 31.45
CA VAL A 222 2.94 -8.67 30.43
C VAL A 222 4.36 -9.06 30.00
N PRO A 223 4.70 -10.36 29.94
CA PRO A 223 6.02 -10.80 29.48
C PRO A 223 6.38 -10.19 28.12
N VAL A 224 7.63 -9.70 27.99
CA VAL A 224 8.07 -9.05 26.74
C VAL A 224 7.95 -9.97 25.53
N ALA A 225 8.11 -11.28 25.71
CA ALA A 225 7.93 -12.28 24.66
C ALA A 225 6.48 -12.29 24.13
N ASP A 226 5.49 -12.25 25.03
CA ASP A 226 4.06 -12.22 24.68
C ASP A 226 3.70 -10.92 23.94
N VAL A 227 4.26 -9.79 24.38
CA VAL A 227 4.09 -8.50 23.70
C VAL A 227 4.73 -8.53 22.32
N CYS A 228 5.98 -9.03 22.18
CA CYS A 228 6.66 -9.16 20.89
C CYS A 228 5.90 -10.06 19.92
N PHE A 229 5.46 -11.24 20.37
CA PHE A 229 4.66 -12.18 19.59
C PHE A 229 3.37 -11.53 19.10
N SER A 230 2.64 -10.88 20.00
CA SER A 230 1.37 -10.24 19.65
C SER A 230 1.57 -9.04 18.75
N LEU A 231 2.63 -8.26 18.97
CA LEU A 231 2.97 -7.12 18.11
C LEU A 231 3.23 -7.60 16.67
N GLN A 232 4.00 -8.68 16.49
CA GLN A 232 4.22 -9.28 15.17
C GLN A 232 2.92 -9.78 14.55
N GLU A 233 2.14 -10.59 15.27
CA GLU A 233 0.91 -11.17 14.73
C GLU A 233 -0.09 -10.09 14.30
N HIS A 234 -0.22 -8.99 15.05
CA HIS A 234 -1.15 -7.92 14.69
C HIS A 234 -0.59 -7.05 13.55
N VAL A 235 0.66 -6.60 13.63
CA VAL A 235 1.28 -5.73 12.62
C VAL A 235 1.38 -6.43 11.27
N PHE A 236 1.85 -7.68 11.23
CA PHE A 236 2.00 -8.41 9.98
C PHE A 236 0.65 -8.86 9.42
N ALA A 237 -0.34 -9.17 10.27
CA ALA A 237 -1.70 -9.40 9.80
C ALA A 237 -2.34 -8.13 9.23
N MET A 238 -2.03 -6.93 9.74
CA MET A 238 -2.47 -5.65 9.14
C MET A 238 -1.86 -5.49 7.75
N LEU A 239 -0.54 -5.62 7.61
CA LEU A 239 0.17 -5.52 6.33
C LEU A 239 -0.31 -6.57 5.31
N THR A 240 -0.56 -7.80 5.76
CA THR A 240 -1.05 -8.89 4.91
C THR A 240 -2.50 -8.66 4.48
N GLU A 241 -3.36 -8.14 5.37
CA GLU A 241 -4.74 -7.77 5.01
C GLU A 241 -4.77 -6.68 3.93
N VAL A 242 -3.98 -5.62 4.09
CA VAL A 242 -3.99 -4.53 3.10
C VAL A 242 -3.38 -4.97 1.77
N ALA A 243 -2.37 -5.86 1.79
CA ALA A 243 -1.85 -6.48 0.57
C ALA A 243 -2.91 -7.32 -0.14
N GLU A 244 -3.69 -8.14 0.58
CA GLU A 244 -4.79 -8.92 0.02
C GLU A 244 -5.89 -8.01 -0.59
N ARG A 245 -6.21 -6.90 0.09
CA ARG A 245 -7.15 -5.88 -0.39
C ARG A 245 -6.66 -5.25 -1.68
N ALA A 246 -5.37 -4.87 -1.76
CA ALA A 246 -4.78 -4.29 -2.96
C ALA A 246 -4.79 -5.26 -4.16
N LEU A 247 -4.46 -6.54 -3.94
CA LEU A 247 -4.59 -7.57 -4.99
C LEU A 247 -6.04 -7.71 -5.47
N SER A 248 -7.01 -7.66 -4.54
CA SER A 248 -8.44 -7.73 -4.87
C SER A 248 -8.96 -6.51 -5.64
N LEU A 249 -8.51 -5.31 -5.27
CA LEU A 249 -8.91 -4.06 -5.93
C LEU A 249 -8.40 -4.03 -7.38
N THR A 250 -7.12 -4.35 -7.55
CA THR A 250 -6.42 -4.28 -8.85
C THR A 250 -6.76 -5.47 -9.76
N GLY A 251 -7.01 -6.64 -9.17
CA GLY A 251 -7.25 -7.89 -9.89
C GLY A 251 -5.96 -8.57 -10.36
N THR A 252 -4.79 -8.12 -9.91
CA THR A 252 -3.52 -8.82 -10.17
C THR A 252 -3.32 -9.96 -9.17
N ASP A 253 -2.56 -10.97 -9.61
CA ASP A 253 -2.24 -12.18 -8.84
C ASP A 253 -0.73 -12.25 -8.55
N GLU A 254 -0.01 -11.13 -8.63
CA GLU A 254 1.42 -11.05 -8.40
C GLU A 254 1.72 -10.10 -7.24
N LEU A 255 2.42 -10.57 -6.20
CA LEU A 255 2.84 -9.77 -5.05
C LEU A 255 4.35 -9.82 -4.86
N VAL A 256 4.98 -8.64 -4.78
CA VAL A 256 6.40 -8.51 -4.41
C VAL A 256 6.56 -7.81 -3.07
N LEU A 257 7.53 -8.27 -2.28
CA LEU A 257 7.90 -7.66 -1.00
C LEU A 257 9.17 -6.83 -1.14
N GLY A 258 9.15 -5.60 -0.68
CA GLY A 258 10.31 -4.72 -0.60
C GLY A 258 10.49 -4.11 0.81
N GLY A 259 11.65 -3.51 1.06
CA GLY A 259 11.97 -2.87 2.33
C GLY A 259 12.46 -3.80 3.45
N GLY A 260 13.23 -3.22 4.38
CA GLY A 260 14.03 -3.98 5.34
C GLY A 260 13.22 -4.82 6.35
N VAL A 261 11.97 -4.46 6.64
CA VAL A 261 11.07 -5.26 7.49
C VAL A 261 10.63 -6.54 6.77
N GLY A 262 10.68 -6.56 5.44
CA GLY A 262 10.44 -7.74 4.63
C GLY A 262 11.41 -8.90 4.88
N GLN A 263 12.50 -8.70 5.62
CA GLN A 263 13.39 -9.79 6.04
C GLN A 263 12.79 -10.67 7.13
N ASN A 264 11.78 -10.18 7.86
CA ASN A 264 11.15 -10.93 8.94
C ASN A 264 10.49 -12.21 8.41
N ALA A 265 10.81 -13.35 9.01
CA ALA A 265 10.36 -14.65 8.56
C ALA A 265 8.83 -14.80 8.70
N ARG A 266 8.27 -14.30 9.81
CA ARG A 266 6.83 -14.39 10.07
C ARG A 266 6.00 -13.55 9.10
N LEU A 267 6.44 -12.34 8.76
CA LEU A 267 5.79 -11.53 7.72
C LEU A 267 5.80 -12.26 6.36
N ARG A 268 6.95 -12.82 5.96
CA ARG A 268 7.07 -13.56 4.70
C ARG A 268 6.17 -14.80 4.66
N GLU A 269 6.07 -15.51 5.77
CA GLU A 269 5.16 -16.66 5.94
C GLU A 269 3.70 -16.24 5.76
N MET A 270 3.24 -15.21 6.46
CA MET A 270 1.86 -14.71 6.35
C MET A 270 1.51 -14.29 4.92
N LEU A 271 2.40 -13.56 4.23
CA LEU A 271 2.19 -13.13 2.86
C LEU A 271 2.15 -14.31 1.89
N ALA A 272 3.03 -15.31 2.08
CA ALA A 272 3.05 -16.51 1.25
C ALA A 272 1.77 -17.35 1.45
N GLU A 273 1.31 -17.53 2.69
CA GLU A 273 0.05 -18.21 3.01
C GLU A 273 -1.16 -17.50 2.39
N MET A 274 -1.25 -16.17 2.53
CA MET A 274 -2.30 -15.37 1.91
C MET A 274 -2.32 -15.51 0.39
N CYS A 275 -1.15 -15.41 -0.27
CA CYS A 275 -1.06 -15.56 -1.71
C CYS A 275 -1.46 -16.97 -2.15
N ALA A 276 -1.02 -18.01 -1.44
CA ALA A 276 -1.40 -19.40 -1.72
C ALA A 276 -2.91 -19.64 -1.55
N GLU A 277 -3.56 -19.10 -0.52
CA GLU A 277 -5.01 -19.21 -0.31
C GLU A 277 -5.82 -18.53 -1.43
N ARG A 278 -5.28 -17.46 -2.01
CA ARG A 278 -5.90 -16.71 -3.11
C ARG A 278 -5.61 -17.32 -4.48
N GLY A 279 -4.47 -17.99 -4.65
CA GLY A 279 -3.96 -18.40 -5.96
C GLY A 279 -3.09 -17.33 -6.63
N ALA A 280 -2.45 -16.47 -5.84
CA ALA A 280 -1.49 -15.47 -6.28
C ALA A 280 -0.04 -15.95 -6.10
N ASP A 281 0.86 -15.43 -6.92
CA ASP A 281 2.30 -15.64 -6.85
C ASP A 281 2.95 -14.60 -5.92
N PHE A 282 3.86 -15.07 -5.07
CA PHE A 282 4.57 -14.24 -4.10
C PHE A 282 6.08 -14.31 -4.31
N HIS A 283 6.74 -13.15 -4.32
CA HIS A 283 8.19 -13.07 -4.34
C HIS A 283 8.73 -12.10 -3.28
N ALA A 284 9.61 -12.63 -2.41
CA ALA A 284 10.47 -11.85 -1.55
C ALA A 284 11.92 -11.99 -2.04
N PRO A 285 12.58 -10.89 -2.44
CA PRO A 285 13.98 -10.91 -2.86
C PRO A 285 14.93 -11.45 -1.79
N GLU A 286 16.15 -11.76 -2.20
CA GLU A 286 17.23 -12.11 -1.27
C GLU A 286 17.40 -11.01 -0.19
N PRO A 287 17.80 -11.35 1.05
CA PRO A 287 17.98 -10.36 2.13
C PRO A 287 18.90 -9.17 1.79
N ARG A 288 19.85 -9.37 0.87
CA ARG A 288 20.73 -8.30 0.37
C ARG A 288 20.01 -7.22 -0.45
N PHE A 289 18.85 -7.55 -1.04
CA PHE A 289 18.01 -6.63 -1.81
C PHE A 289 16.86 -6.03 -1.00
N LEU A 290 16.49 -6.63 0.13
CA LEU A 290 15.42 -6.13 1.00
C LEU A 290 15.87 -4.94 1.87
N ARG A 291 17.14 -4.89 2.26
CA ARG A 291 17.71 -3.72 2.95
C ARG A 291 18.01 -2.59 1.98
N ASP A 292 18.23 -1.39 2.48
CA ASP A 292 18.71 -0.28 1.66
C ASP A 292 20.07 -0.66 1.07
N ASN A 293 20.12 -0.76 -0.26
CA ASN A 293 21.27 -1.22 -1.01
C ASN A 293 21.37 -0.46 -2.34
N ALA A 294 22.56 -0.30 -2.88
CA ALA A 294 22.73 0.34 -4.18
C ALA A 294 22.40 -0.57 -5.36
N GLY A 295 22.23 -1.89 -5.15
CA GLY A 295 21.89 -2.85 -6.20
C GLY A 295 20.54 -2.53 -6.83
N MET A 296 19.52 -2.23 -6.03
CA MET A 296 18.21 -1.79 -6.53
C MET A 296 18.29 -0.47 -7.30
N ILE A 297 19.15 0.46 -6.87
CA ILE A 297 19.38 1.74 -7.55
C ILE A 297 20.07 1.51 -8.90
N ALA A 298 21.05 0.61 -8.97
CA ALA A 298 21.74 0.26 -10.20
C ALA A 298 20.81 -0.43 -11.21
N VAL A 299 19.98 -1.39 -10.76
CA VAL A 299 19.04 -2.12 -11.61
C VAL A 299 17.97 -1.20 -12.19
N LEU A 300 17.34 -0.35 -11.37
CA LEU A 300 16.38 0.63 -11.88
C LEU A 300 17.07 1.70 -12.73
N GLY A 301 18.24 2.16 -12.31
CA GLY A 301 19.05 3.13 -13.05
C GLY A 301 19.42 2.65 -14.45
N GLU A 302 19.67 1.35 -14.63
CA GLU A 302 19.91 0.74 -15.93
C GLU A 302 18.68 0.79 -16.83
N LYS A 303 17.50 0.40 -16.33
CA LYS A 303 16.24 0.47 -17.09
C LYS A 303 15.94 1.90 -17.54
N MET A 304 16.11 2.86 -16.62
CA MET A 304 15.95 4.29 -16.90
C MET A 304 16.95 4.77 -17.96
N ALA A 305 18.25 4.51 -17.77
CA ALA A 305 19.31 4.91 -18.71
C ALA A 305 19.10 4.31 -20.11
N ALA A 306 18.73 3.03 -20.19
CA ALA A 306 18.45 2.34 -21.45
C ALA A 306 17.28 2.97 -22.22
N SER A 307 16.30 3.54 -21.50
CA SER A 307 15.19 4.30 -22.09
C SER A 307 15.52 5.77 -22.39
N GLY A 308 16.73 6.23 -22.06
CA GLY A 308 17.16 7.62 -22.21
C GLY A 308 16.72 8.54 -21.07
N ASP A 309 16.11 8.00 -20.02
CA ASP A 309 15.71 8.74 -18.82
C ASP A 309 16.95 9.03 -17.95
N THR A 310 17.56 10.17 -18.23
CA THR A 310 18.77 10.66 -17.60
C THR A 310 18.56 12.10 -17.16
N VAL A 311 19.31 12.56 -16.16
CA VAL A 311 19.17 13.90 -15.59
C VAL A 311 20.47 14.69 -15.75
N ALA A 312 20.35 15.94 -16.22
CA ALA A 312 21.49 16.84 -16.24
C ALA A 312 21.93 17.15 -14.80
N VAL A 313 23.23 17.35 -14.58
CA VAL A 313 23.77 17.66 -13.24
C VAL A 313 23.06 18.86 -12.60
N ALA A 314 22.73 19.89 -13.38
CA ALA A 314 22.03 21.08 -12.91
C ALA A 314 20.60 20.79 -12.40
N ASP A 315 19.93 19.77 -12.95
CA ASP A 315 18.54 19.41 -12.65
C ASP A 315 18.42 18.25 -11.65
N SER A 316 19.56 17.66 -11.26
CA SER A 316 19.65 16.48 -10.39
C SER A 316 19.42 16.77 -8.90
N GLY A 317 18.69 17.83 -8.56
CA GLY A 317 18.39 18.24 -7.19
C GLY A 317 17.77 17.10 -6.37
N ILE A 318 18.18 16.96 -5.11
CA ILE A 318 17.60 15.96 -4.21
C ILE A 318 16.16 16.33 -3.86
N ASP A 319 15.37 15.32 -3.55
CA ASP A 319 14.00 15.51 -3.11
C ASP A 319 13.73 14.59 -1.91
N PRO A 320 13.82 15.10 -0.68
CA PRO A 320 13.55 14.33 0.53
C PRO A 320 12.15 13.72 0.58
N ASP A 321 11.20 14.33 -0.13
CA ASP A 321 9.77 13.99 -0.11
C ASP A 321 9.33 13.32 -1.42
N PHE A 322 10.30 12.77 -2.20
CA PHE A 322 10.07 12.28 -3.55
C PHE A 322 9.09 11.10 -3.58
N ARG A 323 7.81 11.38 -3.85
CA ARG A 323 6.78 10.34 -3.83
C ARG A 323 6.90 9.42 -5.06
N PRO A 324 6.58 8.12 -4.92
CA PRO A 324 6.63 7.18 -6.04
C PRO A 324 5.64 7.53 -7.18
N ASP A 325 4.51 8.17 -6.86
CA ASP A 325 3.49 8.62 -7.83
C ASP A 325 3.87 9.88 -8.63
N GLN A 326 4.94 10.56 -8.24
CA GLN A 326 5.52 11.67 -8.99
C GLN A 326 6.46 11.20 -10.10
N VAL A 327 6.87 9.93 -10.08
CA VAL A 327 7.84 9.37 -11.02
C VAL A 327 7.13 8.96 -12.32
N PRO A 328 7.39 9.65 -13.46
CA PRO A 328 6.97 9.12 -14.75
C PRO A 328 7.78 7.86 -15.06
N VAL A 329 7.08 6.77 -15.37
CA VAL A 329 7.72 5.51 -15.74
C VAL A 329 7.93 5.50 -17.25
N THR A 330 9.18 5.71 -17.64
CA THR A 330 9.61 5.86 -19.04
C THR A 330 10.15 4.56 -19.64
N TRP A 331 10.54 3.60 -18.79
CA TRP A 331 11.20 2.35 -19.15
C TRP A 331 10.26 1.16 -19.41
N ARG A 332 8.94 1.38 -19.34
CA ARG A 332 7.91 0.37 -19.65
C ARG A 332 6.63 1.03 -20.17
N SER A 333 5.83 0.27 -20.92
CA SER A 333 4.57 0.76 -21.52
C SER A 333 3.52 -0.35 -21.60
N GLY A 334 2.24 -0.01 -21.42
CA GLY A 334 1.11 -0.90 -21.73
C GLY A 334 0.74 -1.94 -20.66
N GLU A 335 1.56 -2.11 -19.64
CA GLU A 335 1.30 -2.97 -18.48
C GLU A 335 0.51 -2.18 -17.42
N SER A 336 -0.40 -2.82 -16.68
CA SER A 336 -1.11 -2.16 -15.58
C SER A 336 -1.58 -3.17 -14.54
N VAL A 337 -1.55 -2.77 -13.27
CA VAL A 337 -2.17 -3.52 -12.18
C VAL A 337 -3.69 -3.53 -12.32
N ALA A 338 -4.30 -2.49 -12.92
CA ALA A 338 -5.73 -2.45 -13.16
C ALA A 338 -6.08 -3.41 -14.31
N ARG A 339 -6.68 -4.56 -13.99
CA ARG A 339 -7.24 -5.46 -15.01
C ARG A 339 -8.68 -5.06 -15.30
N ALA A 340 -9.04 -4.96 -16.58
CA ALA A 340 -10.43 -4.78 -16.99
C ALA A 340 -11.26 -5.97 -16.48
N PRO A 341 -12.49 -5.75 -15.97
CA PRO A 341 -13.35 -6.84 -15.51
C PRO A 341 -13.57 -7.84 -16.66
N GLY A 342 -13.05 -9.05 -16.49
CA GLY A 342 -13.18 -10.14 -17.46
C GLY A 342 -14.58 -10.73 -17.44
N ALA A 343 -15.03 -11.23 -18.60
CA ALA A 343 -16.34 -11.84 -18.79
C ALA A 343 -16.53 -13.22 -18.11
N ASP A 344 -15.62 -13.65 -17.24
CA ASP A 344 -15.61 -14.95 -16.54
C ASP A 344 -15.97 -14.84 -15.04
N ASP A 345 -16.57 -13.73 -14.60
CA ASP A 345 -17.03 -13.49 -13.20
C ASP A 345 -18.34 -14.25 -12.85
N ASP A 346 -18.53 -15.48 -13.35
CA ASP A 346 -19.69 -16.33 -13.04
C ASP A 346 -19.42 -17.28 -11.84
N ALA A 347 -18.25 -17.18 -11.22
CA ALA A 347 -17.91 -17.85 -9.97
C ALA A 347 -17.99 -16.86 -8.82
N ALA A 348 -18.70 -17.22 -7.73
CA ALA A 348 -18.88 -16.44 -6.50
C ALA A 348 -17.84 -15.32 -6.31
N LEU A 349 -18.26 -14.05 -6.44
CA LEU A 349 -17.40 -12.87 -6.29
C LEU A 349 -16.61 -12.99 -4.98
N ARG A 350 -15.34 -13.40 -5.11
CA ARG A 350 -14.43 -13.62 -3.99
C ARG A 350 -13.78 -12.29 -3.67
N GLY A 351 -14.41 -11.53 -2.77
CA GLY A 351 -13.80 -10.34 -2.18
C GLY A 351 -12.58 -10.70 -1.34
N ALA A 352 -11.80 -9.70 -0.93
CA ALA A 352 -10.63 -9.90 -0.07
C ALA A 352 -11.01 -10.64 1.23
N GLU A 353 -12.13 -10.29 1.86
CA GLU A 353 -12.45 -10.80 3.21
C GLU A 353 -13.67 -11.75 3.26
N ALA A 354 -14.55 -11.68 2.26
CA ALA A 354 -15.81 -12.41 2.27
C ALA A 354 -16.12 -13.03 0.91
N THR A 355 -16.78 -14.19 0.96
CA THR A 355 -17.47 -14.74 -0.21
C THR A 355 -18.91 -14.27 -0.20
N VAL A 356 -19.41 -13.99 -1.40
CA VAL A 356 -20.77 -13.52 -1.63
C VAL A 356 -21.48 -14.54 -2.51
N GLU A 357 -22.56 -15.12 -2.00
CA GLU A 357 -23.39 -16.08 -2.72
C GLU A 357 -24.80 -15.50 -2.89
N GLY A 358 -25.26 -15.40 -4.14
CA GLY A 358 -26.60 -14.89 -4.46
C GLY A 358 -27.64 -16.01 -4.59
N ASN A 359 -28.84 -15.79 -4.06
CA ASN A 359 -29.99 -16.65 -4.26
C ASN A 359 -31.26 -15.81 -4.47
N GLY A 360 -31.52 -15.40 -5.72
CA GLY A 360 -32.66 -14.55 -6.06
C GLY A 360 -32.53 -13.15 -5.44
N ASP A 361 -33.47 -12.78 -4.57
CA ASP A 361 -33.53 -11.46 -3.92
C ASP A 361 -32.62 -11.33 -2.67
N GLU A 362 -31.87 -12.39 -2.33
CA GLU A 362 -31.01 -12.44 -1.15
C GLU A 362 -29.55 -12.74 -1.51
N VAL A 363 -28.64 -12.15 -0.74
CA VAL A 363 -27.19 -12.30 -0.82
C VAL A 363 -26.68 -12.77 0.54
N LEU A 364 -25.99 -13.90 0.58
CA LEU A 364 -25.31 -14.39 1.77
C LEU A 364 -23.83 -13.97 1.69
N LYS A 365 -23.43 -13.07 2.58
CA LYS A 365 -22.03 -12.66 2.78
C LYS A 365 -21.43 -13.47 3.92
N ARG A 366 -20.35 -14.20 3.66
CA ARG A 366 -19.64 -15.00 4.67
C ARG A 366 -18.19 -14.54 4.82
N ARG A 367 -17.78 -14.14 6.03
CA ARG A 367 -16.38 -13.84 6.34
C ARG A 367 -15.62 -15.14 6.61
N LEU A 368 -14.74 -15.52 5.67
CA LEU A 368 -13.95 -16.74 5.77
C LEU A 368 -12.80 -16.55 6.77
N ALA A 369 -12.45 -17.62 7.47
CA ALA A 369 -11.25 -17.62 8.31
C ALA A 369 -10.00 -17.43 7.45
N LYS A 370 -9.08 -16.60 7.92
CA LYS A 370 -7.79 -16.36 7.27
C LYS A 370 -6.70 -17.19 7.92
N GLY A 371 -6.11 -18.14 7.18
CA GLY A 371 -5.09 -19.04 7.73
C GLY A 371 -3.81 -18.31 8.13
N TYR A 372 -3.49 -17.21 7.43
CA TYR A 372 -2.32 -16.39 7.71
C TYR A 372 -2.39 -15.63 9.05
N ARG A 373 -3.55 -15.53 9.70
CA ARG A 373 -3.71 -14.82 10.98
C ARG A 373 -3.68 -15.78 12.16
N HIS A 374 -3.17 -15.31 13.29
CA HIS A 374 -3.38 -16.03 14.55
C HIS A 374 -4.88 -16.34 14.79
N PRO A 375 -5.27 -17.58 15.17
CA PRO A 375 -6.68 -17.99 15.23
C PRO A 375 -7.57 -17.15 16.16
N LYS A 376 -7.01 -16.63 17.27
CA LYS A 376 -7.76 -15.74 18.18
C LYS A 376 -8.02 -14.38 17.52
N LEU A 377 -7.01 -13.81 16.86
CA LEU A 377 -7.13 -12.53 16.16
C LEU A 377 -8.16 -12.63 15.03
N ASP A 378 -8.07 -13.68 14.21
CA ASP A 378 -9.03 -13.93 13.13
C ASP A 378 -10.46 -14.07 13.66
N ALA A 379 -10.67 -14.83 14.73
CA ALA A 379 -11.99 -15.02 15.32
C ALA A 379 -12.56 -13.71 15.89
N THR A 380 -11.74 -12.89 16.57
CA THR A 380 -12.15 -11.57 17.05
C THR A 380 -12.56 -10.69 15.88
N LEU A 381 -11.70 -10.53 14.87
CA LEU A 381 -11.95 -9.65 13.73
C LEU A 381 -13.23 -10.05 12.97
N ARG A 382 -13.41 -11.34 12.64
CA ARG A 382 -14.61 -11.79 11.94
C ARG A 382 -15.88 -11.52 12.72
N ARG A 383 -15.85 -11.77 14.03
CA ARG A 383 -17.00 -11.52 14.92
C ARG A 383 -17.32 -10.03 15.00
N GLU A 384 -16.34 -9.19 15.29
CA GLU A 384 -16.54 -7.76 15.49
C GLU A 384 -17.00 -7.07 14.21
N ARG A 385 -16.35 -7.37 13.07
CA ARG A 385 -16.71 -6.79 11.77
C ARG A 385 -18.09 -7.22 11.29
N THR A 386 -18.49 -8.48 11.51
CA THR A 386 -19.85 -8.96 11.18
C THR A 386 -20.91 -8.18 11.97
N VAL A 387 -20.69 -7.99 13.28
CA VAL A 387 -21.62 -7.27 14.15
C VAL A 387 -21.65 -5.78 13.81
N ALA A 388 -20.48 -5.17 13.58
CA ALA A 388 -20.36 -3.77 13.22
C ALA A 388 -21.06 -3.47 11.88
N GLU A 389 -20.77 -4.26 10.84
CA GLU A 389 -21.35 -4.09 9.51
C GLU A 389 -22.88 -4.16 9.53
N ALA A 390 -23.47 -5.15 10.20
CA ALA A 390 -24.92 -5.26 10.31
C ALA A 390 -25.56 -4.03 10.96
N ARG A 391 -24.92 -3.49 12.01
CA ARG A 391 -25.40 -2.29 12.72
C ARG A 391 -25.26 -1.04 11.86
N LEU A 392 -24.12 -0.88 11.20
CA LEU A 392 -23.81 0.30 10.40
C LEU A 392 -24.61 0.35 9.11
N LEU A 393 -24.88 -0.79 8.44
CA LEU A 393 -25.80 -0.85 7.30
C LEU A 393 -27.19 -0.31 7.65
N ALA A 394 -27.71 -0.69 8.82
CA ALA A 394 -29.00 -0.20 9.31
C ALA A 394 -28.96 1.28 9.71
N ALA A 395 -27.88 1.71 10.38
CA ALA A 395 -27.70 3.10 10.80
C ALA A 395 -27.53 4.05 9.60
N ALA A 396 -26.73 3.67 8.61
CA ALA A 396 -26.53 4.38 7.34
C ALA A 396 -27.87 4.61 6.61
N ARG A 397 -28.73 3.59 6.58
CA ARG A 397 -30.06 3.73 5.99
C ARG A 397 -30.92 4.74 6.73
N ASN A 398 -30.90 4.74 8.06
CA ASN A 398 -31.62 5.73 8.86
C ASN A 398 -31.08 7.15 8.63
N ALA A 399 -29.81 7.29 8.25
CA ALA A 399 -29.18 8.54 7.84
C ALA A 399 -29.50 8.94 6.38
N GLY A 400 -30.34 8.18 5.66
CA GLY A 400 -30.75 8.49 4.29
C GLY A 400 -29.72 8.09 3.22
N VAL A 401 -28.83 7.15 3.54
CA VAL A 401 -27.89 6.53 2.59
C VAL A 401 -28.44 5.18 2.16
N PRO A 402 -28.63 4.91 0.85
CA PRO A 402 -29.11 3.60 0.42
C PRO A 402 -28.08 2.51 0.73
N THR A 403 -28.54 1.48 1.42
CA THR A 403 -27.80 0.26 1.77
C THR A 403 -28.71 -0.95 1.53
N PRO A 404 -28.22 -2.20 1.49
CA PRO A 404 -29.06 -3.40 1.46
C PRO A 404 -29.79 -3.64 2.80
N LEU A 405 -30.98 -4.25 2.77
CA LEU A 405 -31.69 -4.70 3.98
C LEU A 405 -30.90 -5.84 4.62
N VAL A 406 -30.54 -5.71 5.90
CA VAL A 406 -30.07 -6.85 6.69
C VAL A 406 -31.27 -7.75 7.02
N ARG A 407 -31.30 -8.95 6.47
CA ARG A 407 -32.34 -9.97 6.68
C ARG A 407 -32.05 -10.82 7.90
N ASP A 408 -30.81 -11.26 8.05
CA ASP A 408 -30.36 -12.09 9.16
C ASP A 408 -28.86 -11.91 9.45
N VAL A 409 -28.45 -12.21 10.69
CA VAL A 409 -27.07 -12.10 11.16
C VAL A 409 -26.73 -13.33 12.01
N ASP A 410 -25.82 -14.17 11.53
CA ASP A 410 -25.25 -15.28 12.31
C ASP A 410 -23.80 -14.97 12.66
N VAL A 411 -23.60 -14.52 13.90
CA VAL A 411 -22.29 -14.14 14.45
C VAL A 411 -21.38 -15.36 14.64
N ALA A 412 -21.94 -16.54 14.92
CA ALA A 412 -21.14 -17.74 15.15
C ALA A 412 -20.54 -18.27 13.85
N GLN A 413 -21.27 -18.12 12.74
CA GLN A 413 -20.80 -18.48 11.40
C GLN A 413 -20.17 -17.32 10.63
N ALA A 414 -20.16 -16.11 11.22
CA ALA A 414 -19.72 -14.87 10.60
C ALA A 414 -20.40 -14.61 9.24
N THR A 415 -21.74 -14.74 9.21
CA THR A 415 -22.55 -14.54 8.01
C THR A 415 -23.60 -13.45 8.16
N LEU A 416 -23.82 -12.70 7.08
CA LEU A 416 -24.87 -11.71 6.92
C LEU A 416 -25.75 -12.10 5.73
N ALA A 417 -27.05 -12.23 5.94
CA ALA A 417 -28.02 -12.32 4.87
C ALA A 417 -28.52 -10.92 4.54
N LEU A 418 -28.29 -10.48 3.31
CA LEU A 418 -28.55 -9.12 2.82
C LEU A 418 -29.52 -9.17 1.64
N GLN A 419 -30.29 -8.12 1.43
CA GLN A 419 -31.03 -7.92 0.18
C GLN A 419 -30.06 -7.76 -1.00
N PHE A 420 -30.35 -8.42 -2.11
CA PHE A 420 -29.65 -8.16 -3.37
C PHE A 420 -29.94 -6.73 -3.86
N VAL A 421 -28.88 -5.95 -4.13
CA VAL A 421 -28.99 -4.56 -4.62
C VAL A 421 -27.96 -4.27 -5.71
N GLY A 422 -28.40 -3.59 -6.76
CA GLY A 422 -27.60 -3.18 -7.92
C GLY A 422 -27.04 -4.33 -8.75
N GLU A 423 -26.86 -4.09 -10.05
CA GLU A 423 -26.46 -5.09 -11.04
C GLU A 423 -24.95 -5.06 -11.31
N CYS A 424 -24.28 -3.92 -11.15
CA CYS A 424 -22.82 -3.80 -11.24
C CYS A 424 -22.21 -3.03 -10.07
N ASP A 425 -20.90 -3.12 -9.89
CA ASP A 425 -20.18 -2.24 -8.98
C ASP A 425 -20.02 -0.84 -9.59
N LEU A 426 -19.66 0.14 -8.76
CA LEU A 426 -19.42 1.51 -9.21
C LEU A 426 -18.20 1.60 -10.12
N ALA A 427 -17.20 0.72 -9.97
CA ALA A 427 -16.03 0.70 -10.85
C ALA A 427 -16.41 0.53 -12.33
N ALA A 428 -17.37 -0.36 -12.63
CA ALA A 428 -17.87 -0.58 -13.99
C ALA A 428 -18.74 0.56 -14.56
N ALA A 429 -19.24 1.45 -13.71
CA ALA A 429 -20.17 2.52 -14.09
C ALA A 429 -19.74 3.89 -13.54
N LEU A 430 -18.44 4.11 -13.32
CA LEU A 430 -17.94 5.32 -12.67
C LEU A 430 -18.13 6.54 -13.60
N THR A 431 -18.92 7.52 -13.13
CA THR A 431 -19.14 8.80 -13.81
C THR A 431 -18.99 9.93 -12.79
N ALA A 432 -18.82 11.18 -13.26
CA ALA A 432 -18.78 12.34 -12.37
C ALA A 432 -20.08 12.50 -11.55
N GLU A 433 -21.24 12.15 -12.10
CA GLU A 433 -22.52 12.19 -11.40
C GLU A 433 -22.60 11.13 -10.28
N HIS A 434 -22.15 9.91 -10.57
CA HIS A 434 -22.06 8.87 -9.54
C HIS A 434 -21.05 9.25 -8.46
N ALA A 435 -19.86 9.73 -8.83
CA ALA A 435 -18.83 10.18 -7.90
C ALA A 435 -19.35 11.27 -6.95
N ARG A 436 -20.07 12.27 -7.50
CA ARG A 436 -20.76 13.29 -6.70
C ARG A 436 -21.78 12.69 -5.74
N THR A 437 -22.59 11.74 -6.19
CA THR A 437 -23.59 11.09 -5.35
C THR A 437 -22.94 10.31 -4.18
N VAL A 438 -21.80 9.67 -4.42
CA VAL A 438 -21.02 9.05 -3.33
C VAL A 438 -20.51 10.08 -2.34
N GLY A 439 -20.01 11.23 -2.81
CA GLY A 439 -19.64 12.35 -1.95
C GLY A 439 -20.78 12.80 -1.04
N GLU A 440 -22.01 12.88 -1.58
CA GLU A 440 -23.21 13.19 -0.79
C GLU A 440 -23.55 12.08 0.23
N HIS A 441 -23.37 10.81 -0.13
CA HIS A 441 -23.58 9.69 0.79
C HIS A 441 -22.59 9.71 1.95
N LEU A 442 -21.29 9.90 1.68
CA LEU A 442 -20.27 10.01 2.73
C LEU A 442 -20.56 11.18 3.67
N ALA A 443 -20.95 12.34 3.13
CA ALA A 443 -21.36 13.48 3.96
C ALA A 443 -22.55 13.17 4.88
N ARG A 444 -23.56 12.42 4.41
CA ARG A 444 -24.69 11.98 5.25
C ARG A 444 -24.27 10.98 6.33
N LEU A 445 -23.35 10.06 6.01
CA LEU A 445 -22.79 9.14 7.01
C LEU A 445 -22.05 9.92 8.11
N HIS A 446 -21.16 10.83 7.71
CA HIS A 446 -20.38 11.65 8.64
C HIS A 446 -21.28 12.54 9.50
N GLY A 447 -22.34 13.12 8.91
CA GLY A 447 -23.36 13.88 9.66
C GLY A 447 -24.12 13.05 10.69
N ALA A 448 -24.12 11.72 10.57
CA ALA A 448 -24.71 10.77 11.51
C ALA A 448 -23.70 10.13 12.46
N GLY A 449 -22.44 10.57 12.48
CA GLY A 449 -21.39 9.98 13.33
C GLY A 449 -20.88 8.63 12.83
N ILE A 450 -21.03 8.34 11.53
CA ILE A 450 -20.67 7.05 10.92
C ILE A 450 -19.49 7.27 9.97
N VAL A 451 -18.42 6.50 10.17
CA VAL A 451 -17.30 6.36 9.22
C VAL A 451 -17.49 5.05 8.48
N HIS A 452 -17.44 5.07 7.14
CA HIS A 452 -17.55 3.86 6.32
C HIS A 452 -16.33 2.96 6.49
N GLY A 453 -15.14 3.55 6.59
CA GLY A 453 -13.87 2.90 6.90
C GLY A 453 -13.26 2.11 5.74
N ASP A 454 -13.94 1.99 4.60
CA ASP A 454 -13.47 1.34 3.37
C ASP A 454 -14.30 1.78 2.14
N PRO A 455 -14.56 3.08 1.93
CA PRO A 455 -15.31 3.51 0.77
C PRO A 455 -14.44 3.33 -0.48
N THR A 456 -14.78 2.35 -1.32
CA THR A 456 -14.11 2.08 -2.60
C THR A 456 -15.14 1.90 -3.70
N THR A 457 -14.71 2.00 -4.96
CA THR A 457 -15.58 1.80 -6.13
C THR A 457 -16.13 0.36 -6.23
N ARG A 458 -15.55 -0.62 -5.51
CA ARG A 458 -16.08 -2.00 -5.44
C ARG A 458 -17.08 -2.21 -4.30
N ASN A 459 -17.10 -1.34 -3.30
CA ASN A 459 -18.01 -1.41 -2.14
C ASN A 459 -19.32 -0.63 -2.35
N ILE A 460 -19.56 -0.16 -3.58
CA ILE A 460 -20.77 0.57 -3.99
C ILE A 460 -21.37 -0.12 -5.21
N ARG A 461 -22.67 -0.41 -5.15
CA ARG A 461 -23.43 -1.04 -6.25
C ARG A 461 -24.31 -0.01 -6.94
N VAL A 462 -24.43 -0.14 -8.26
CA VAL A 462 -25.24 0.72 -9.12
C VAL A 462 -26.43 -0.08 -9.63
N SER A 463 -27.62 0.52 -9.58
CA SER A 463 -28.79 -0.02 -10.28
C SER A 463 -28.77 0.40 -11.75
N CYS A 464 -28.87 -0.56 -12.68
CA CYS A 464 -28.79 -0.35 -14.13
C CYS A 464 -30.14 -0.59 -14.83
N GLU A 465 -30.40 0.11 -15.94
CA GLU A 465 -31.50 -0.19 -16.86
C GLU A 465 -31.48 -1.67 -17.30
N VAL A 466 -32.55 -2.42 -17.02
CA VAL A 466 -32.88 -3.58 -17.84
C VAL A 466 -33.38 -3.05 -19.18
N LYS A 467 -32.50 -2.97 -20.18
CA LYS A 467 -32.92 -2.88 -21.59
C LYS A 467 -33.70 -4.16 -21.89
N GLN A 468 -35.03 -4.09 -21.73
CA GLN A 468 -35.91 -5.15 -22.20
C GLN A 468 -35.66 -5.32 -23.68
N SER A 469 -35.05 -6.44 -24.06
CA SER A 469 -35.10 -6.93 -25.42
C SER A 469 -36.57 -7.04 -25.82
N GLU A 470 -36.90 -6.48 -26.97
CA GLU A 470 -38.24 -6.51 -27.57
C GLU A 470 -38.64 -7.96 -27.88
N THR A 471 -39.03 -8.77 -26.88
CA THR A 471 -39.70 -10.05 -27.13
C THR A 471 -40.53 -10.49 -25.93
N SER A 472 -41.65 -9.81 -25.67
CA SER A 472 -42.89 -10.47 -25.22
C SER A 472 -44.03 -9.47 -25.01
N MET A 473 -44.74 -9.17 -26.10
CA MET A 473 -46.16 -8.83 -25.96
C MET A 473 -46.90 -10.04 -25.39
N ARG A 474 -47.37 -9.96 -24.14
CA ARG A 474 -48.65 -10.56 -23.73
C ARG A 474 -49.17 -9.96 -22.42
N ALA A 475 -50.37 -9.41 -22.56
CA ALA A 475 -51.21 -8.75 -21.57
C ALA A 475 -51.39 -9.48 -20.24
N VAL A 476 -51.37 -8.73 -19.13
CA VAL A 476 -52.23 -8.97 -17.97
C VAL A 476 -52.67 -7.62 -17.36
N ASN A 477 -53.96 -7.56 -17.00
CA ASN A 477 -54.77 -6.43 -16.57
C ASN A 477 -54.30 -5.65 -15.33
N GLU A 478 -54.73 -4.38 -15.34
CA GLU A 478 -54.86 -3.44 -14.23
C GLU A 478 -55.45 -4.08 -12.95
N THR A 479 -54.73 -3.94 -11.84
CA THR A 479 -55.31 -3.54 -10.54
C THR A 479 -54.20 -2.92 -9.70
N SER A 480 -54.34 -1.62 -9.48
CA SER A 480 -53.51 -0.76 -8.65
C SER A 480 -53.44 -1.25 -7.20
N ARG A 481 -52.24 -1.71 -6.80
CA ARG A 481 -51.70 -1.57 -5.45
C ARG A 481 -50.27 -1.10 -5.61
N GLU A 482 -50.01 0.12 -5.16
CA GLU A 482 -48.67 0.69 -5.03
C GLU A 482 -47.79 -0.30 -4.25
N ARG A 483 -46.79 -0.88 -4.93
CA ARG A 483 -45.64 -1.49 -4.27
C ARG A 483 -44.65 -0.34 -4.03
N PRO A 484 -44.19 -0.09 -2.80
CA PRO A 484 -42.98 0.70 -2.61
C PRO A 484 -41.79 -0.17 -3.03
N ASP A 485 -40.74 0.44 -3.58
CA ASP A 485 -39.47 -0.17 -4.02
C ASP A 485 -39.42 -0.75 -5.45
N THR A 486 -39.83 0.03 -6.45
CA THR A 486 -39.12 -0.03 -7.75
C THR A 486 -37.78 0.70 -7.61
N PRO A 487 -36.64 0.12 -8.03
CA PRO A 487 -35.37 0.84 -8.04
C PRO A 487 -35.51 2.08 -8.93
N GLU A 488 -35.26 3.27 -8.37
CA GLU A 488 -34.99 4.46 -9.17
C GLU A 488 -33.69 4.19 -9.92
N ASP A 489 -33.74 4.33 -11.25
CA ASP A 489 -32.62 4.08 -12.16
C ASP A 489 -31.37 4.87 -11.75
N GLY A 490 -30.19 4.25 -11.83
CA GLY A 490 -28.92 4.87 -11.44
C GLY A 490 -28.69 5.04 -9.92
N ARG A 491 -29.56 4.49 -9.07
CA ARG A 491 -29.39 4.56 -7.61
C ARG A 491 -28.15 3.80 -7.15
N LEU A 492 -27.37 4.45 -6.27
CA LEU A 492 -26.17 3.90 -5.64
C LEU A 492 -26.48 3.30 -4.27
N PHE A 493 -25.88 2.15 -3.97
CA PHE A 493 -26.01 1.47 -2.68
C PHE A 493 -24.64 1.19 -2.07
N CYS A 494 -24.38 1.65 -0.84
CA CYS A 494 -23.21 1.24 -0.07
C CYS A 494 -23.43 -0.16 0.50
N ILE A 495 -22.55 -1.12 0.18
CA ILE A 495 -22.78 -2.55 0.49
C ILE A 495 -21.82 -3.17 1.50
N ASP A 496 -20.74 -2.48 1.89
CA ASP A 496 -19.75 -3.02 2.83
C ASP A 496 -19.38 -2.01 3.92
N PHE A 497 -19.72 -2.32 5.18
CA PHE A 497 -19.30 -1.54 6.35
C PHE A 497 -18.40 -2.36 7.28
N GLY A 498 -17.67 -3.33 6.74
CA GLY A 498 -16.82 -4.25 7.48
C GLY A 498 -15.71 -3.58 8.30
N LEU A 499 -15.23 -2.43 7.85
CA LEU A 499 -14.26 -1.59 8.58
C LEU A 499 -14.90 -0.33 9.18
N GLY A 500 -16.22 -0.21 9.09
CA GLY A 500 -16.92 0.98 9.57
C GLY A 500 -16.94 1.06 11.10
N PHE A 501 -16.98 2.28 11.60
CA PHE A 501 -17.09 2.57 13.03
C PHE A 501 -17.78 3.91 13.27
N ASN A 502 -18.13 4.18 14.52
CA ASN A 502 -18.65 5.48 14.92
C ASN A 502 -17.53 6.37 15.45
N SER A 503 -17.51 7.62 15.01
CA SER A 503 -16.58 8.65 15.45
C SER A 503 -17.26 10.01 15.37
N ASP A 504 -16.75 10.99 16.12
CA ASP A 504 -17.10 12.41 15.98
C ASP A 504 -15.88 13.24 15.55
N HIS A 505 -14.78 12.57 15.18
CA HIS A 505 -13.53 13.23 14.80
C HIS A 505 -13.50 13.56 13.31
N VAL A 506 -13.38 14.85 12.99
CA VAL A 506 -13.24 15.39 11.62
C VAL A 506 -12.11 14.70 10.83
N GLU A 507 -11.05 14.26 11.50
CA GLU A 507 -9.93 13.55 10.86
C GLU A 507 -10.31 12.16 10.35
N ASP A 508 -11.23 11.45 11.02
CA ASP A 508 -11.72 10.16 10.54
C ASP A 508 -12.60 10.32 9.30
N TYR A 509 -13.43 11.36 9.27
CA TYR A 509 -14.26 11.71 8.11
C TYR A 509 -13.42 12.14 6.90
N ALA A 510 -12.38 12.93 7.14
CA ALA A 510 -11.47 13.36 6.09
C ALA A 510 -10.69 12.16 5.54
N MET A 511 -10.34 11.19 6.39
CA MET A 511 -9.72 9.94 5.96
C MET A 511 -10.66 9.09 5.10
N ASP A 512 -11.97 9.04 5.42
CA ASP A 512 -12.95 8.31 4.60
C ASP A 512 -13.03 8.86 3.18
N LEU A 513 -13.03 10.20 3.03
CA LEU A 513 -12.96 10.84 1.71
C LEU A 513 -11.63 10.52 1.01
N HIS A 514 -10.52 10.63 1.74
CA HIS A 514 -9.19 10.33 1.20
C HIS A 514 -9.11 8.90 0.64
N VAL A 515 -9.60 7.91 1.38
CA VAL A 515 -9.63 6.50 0.95
C VAL A 515 -10.44 6.33 -0.35
N PHE A 516 -11.58 7.01 -0.46
CA PHE A 516 -12.39 6.93 -1.69
C PHE A 516 -11.71 7.61 -2.88
N GLU A 517 -11.11 8.78 -2.67
CA GLU A 517 -10.35 9.49 -3.70
C GLU A 517 -9.14 8.66 -4.16
N GLN A 518 -8.40 8.04 -3.24
CA GLN A 518 -7.30 7.11 -3.56
C GLN A 518 -7.81 5.90 -4.37
N SER A 519 -8.98 5.34 -4.03
CA SER A 519 -9.58 4.26 -4.82
C SER A 519 -9.87 4.69 -6.27
N ILE A 520 -10.25 5.95 -6.50
CA ILE A 520 -10.46 6.51 -7.84
C ILE A 520 -9.11 6.73 -8.53
N GLU A 521 -8.16 7.38 -7.87
CA GLU A 521 -6.82 7.67 -8.43
C GLU A 521 -6.02 6.42 -8.78
N GLY A 522 -6.21 5.33 -8.04
CA GLY A 522 -5.56 4.06 -8.28
C GLY A 522 -6.13 3.25 -9.43
N THR A 523 -7.34 3.57 -9.92
CA THR A 523 -8.07 2.71 -10.89
C THR A 523 -8.66 3.44 -12.10
N ALA A 524 -8.85 4.75 -12.06
CA ALA A 524 -9.45 5.54 -13.14
C ALA A 524 -8.39 6.28 -13.96
N SER A 525 -8.58 6.34 -15.28
CA SER A 525 -7.65 7.02 -16.20
C SER A 525 -7.72 8.55 -16.18
N ASP A 526 -8.86 9.14 -15.78
CA ASP A 526 -9.03 10.59 -15.58
C ASP A 526 -9.60 10.87 -14.19
N PRO A 527 -8.77 10.73 -13.13
CA PRO A 527 -9.25 10.79 -11.76
C PRO A 527 -9.54 12.21 -11.28
N GLU A 528 -8.90 13.24 -11.85
CA GLU A 528 -9.02 14.63 -11.36
C GLU A 528 -10.47 15.14 -11.41
N ALA A 529 -11.16 14.91 -12.54
CA ALA A 529 -12.55 15.33 -12.70
C ALA A 529 -13.50 14.56 -11.77
N LEU A 530 -13.19 13.28 -11.50
CA LEU A 530 -13.98 12.43 -10.62
C LEU A 530 -13.81 12.82 -9.15
N VAL A 531 -12.58 13.04 -8.70
CA VAL A 531 -12.26 13.52 -7.34
C VAL A 531 -12.93 14.87 -7.08
N ALA A 532 -12.83 15.82 -8.03
CA ALA A 532 -13.53 17.10 -7.91
C ALA A 532 -15.05 16.94 -7.75
N ALA A 533 -15.65 15.97 -8.45
CA ALA A 533 -17.07 15.68 -8.33
C ALA A 533 -17.44 15.10 -6.95
N VAL A 534 -16.59 14.23 -6.38
CA VAL A 534 -16.75 13.73 -5.00
C VAL A 534 -16.77 14.89 -4.01
N GLU A 535 -15.77 15.76 -4.07
CA GLU A 535 -15.67 16.92 -3.18
C GLU A 535 -16.87 17.87 -3.33
N ASP A 536 -17.35 18.09 -4.55
CA ASP A 536 -18.54 18.92 -4.82
C ASP A 536 -19.81 18.31 -4.21
N GLY A 537 -19.97 16.99 -4.32
CA GLY A 537 -21.07 16.26 -3.67
C GLY A 537 -21.01 16.37 -2.16
N TYR A 538 -19.81 16.15 -1.59
CA TYR A 538 -19.61 16.28 -0.16
C TYR A 538 -19.90 17.70 0.34
N ARG A 539 -19.40 18.73 -0.36
CA ARG A 539 -19.59 20.14 0.00
C ARG A 539 -21.06 20.57 0.00
N ALA A 540 -21.90 19.93 -0.81
CA ALA A 540 -23.32 20.26 -0.91
C ALA A 540 -24.11 19.93 0.36
N VAL A 541 -23.67 18.94 1.14
CA VAL A 541 -24.43 18.42 2.30
C VAL A 541 -23.62 18.22 3.59
N GLY A 542 -22.29 18.14 3.51
CA GLY A 542 -21.39 17.83 4.61
C GLY A 542 -20.79 19.06 5.31
N ASP A 543 -20.03 18.80 6.37
CA ASP A 543 -19.27 19.83 7.09
C ASP A 543 -18.04 20.28 6.28
N PRO A 544 -17.92 21.58 5.92
CA PRO A 544 -16.76 22.12 5.20
C PRO A 544 -15.41 21.88 5.90
N ALA A 545 -15.40 21.76 7.23
CA ALA A 545 -14.18 21.49 8.00
C ALA A 545 -13.52 20.15 7.62
N VAL A 546 -14.29 19.19 7.12
CA VAL A 546 -13.78 17.90 6.67
C VAL A 546 -12.95 18.06 5.40
N LEU A 547 -13.38 18.87 4.43
CA LEU A 547 -12.62 19.12 3.21
C LEU A 547 -11.36 19.95 3.49
N GLU A 548 -11.41 20.89 4.44
CA GLU A 548 -10.21 21.60 4.90
C GLU A 548 -9.22 20.63 5.55
N ARG A 549 -9.72 19.68 6.36
CA ARG A 549 -8.87 18.66 6.97
C ARG A 549 -8.30 17.69 5.95
N LEU A 550 -9.06 17.31 4.92
CA LEU A 550 -8.61 16.47 3.80
C LEU A 550 -7.38 17.08 3.12
N ARG A 551 -7.43 18.37 2.77
CA ARG A 551 -6.24 19.09 2.24
C ARG A 551 -5.04 19.04 3.18
N GLY A 552 -5.28 19.08 4.49
CA GLY A 552 -4.24 18.90 5.50
C GLY A 552 -3.65 17.49 5.55
N ILE A 553 -4.44 16.45 5.23
CA ILE A 553 -3.98 15.06 5.14
C ILE A 553 -3.16 14.87 3.84
N GLU A 554 -3.64 15.37 2.71
CA GLU A 554 -2.93 15.32 1.43
C GLU A 554 -1.59 16.08 1.48
N GLY A 555 -1.59 17.28 2.07
CA GLY A 555 -0.40 18.12 2.22
C GLY A 555 0.59 17.61 3.26
N ARG A 556 0.21 16.63 4.08
CA ARG A 556 1.08 16.04 5.11
C ARG A 556 2.10 15.04 4.57
N GLY A 557 2.20 14.84 3.25
CA GLY A 557 3.15 13.93 2.58
C GLY A 557 4.33 13.58 3.48
N ARG A 558 4.25 12.42 4.15
CA ARG A 558 4.88 12.20 5.46
C ARG A 558 6.37 11.88 5.35
N TYR A 559 7.16 12.90 5.02
CA TYR A 559 8.61 12.84 4.93
C TYR A 559 9.32 13.96 5.73
N GLN A 560 8.66 14.54 6.75
CA GLN A 560 9.31 15.46 7.70
C GLN A 560 10.03 14.76 8.85
#